data_AF-A0A6A0B032-F1
#
_entry.id   AF-A0A6A0B032-F1
#
_cell.length_a   1.000
_cell.length_b   1.000
_cell.length_c   1.000
_cell.angle_alpha   90.00
_cell.angle_beta   90.00
_cell.angle_gamma   90.00
#
_symmetry.space_group_name_H-M   'P 1'
#
loop_
_entity.id
_entity.type
_entity.pdbx_description
1 polymer ?
#
loop_
_entity_poly.entity_id
_entity_poly.type
_entity_poly.pdbx_seq_one_letter_code
_entity_poly.pdbx_strand_id
1 'polypeptide(L)'
;MVTVGEVVHLVDAVTGSAATLTPADGGWQVREGGPVRLWERIERVLDAYDTAGAPGPETFTLHVYDGGQHLRHPQMPGLPLPRP
;
A
#
# COMPACT_ATOMS: atom_id res chain seq x y z
N MET A 1 0.49 10.58 -3.25
CA MET A 1 -0.97 10.66 -3.17
C MET A 1 -1.36 12.13 -3.27
N VAL A 2 -2.36 12.46 -4.06
CA VAL A 2 -2.91 13.81 -4.17
C VAL A 2 -4.43 13.71 -4.18
N THR A 3 -5.10 14.69 -3.58
CA THR A 3 -6.56 14.78 -3.59
C THR A 3 -6.98 16.02 -4.37
N VAL A 4 -7.91 15.87 -5.31
CA VAL A 4 -8.48 16.97 -6.10
C VAL A 4 -10.00 16.92 -5.95
N GLY A 5 -10.57 17.91 -5.28
CA GLY A 5 -11.95 17.80 -4.79
C GLY A 5 -12.05 16.67 -3.78
N GLU A 6 -12.94 15.70 -4.03
CA GLU A 6 -13.09 14.50 -3.21
C GLU A 6 -12.39 13.26 -3.81
N VAL A 7 -11.80 13.41 -4.99
CA VAL A 7 -11.15 12.32 -5.72
C VAL A 7 -9.70 12.19 -5.26
N VAL A 8 -9.31 10.97 -4.90
CA VAL A 8 -7.94 10.64 -4.50
C VAL A 8 -7.21 10.00 -5.66
N HIS A 9 -6.00 10.48 -5.92
CA HIS A 9 -5.08 9.90 -6.90
C HIS A 9 -3.82 9.35 -6.21
N LEU A 10 -3.56 8.08 -6.47
CA LEU A 10 -2.30 7.42 -6.17
C LEU A 10 -1.52 7.30 -7.48
N VAL A 11 -0.29 7.81 -7.48
CA VAL A 11 0.56 7.83 -8.67
C VAL A 11 1.94 7.31 -8.27
N ASP A 12 2.37 6.27 -8.95
CA ASP A 12 3.74 5.78 -8.93
C ASP A 12 4.38 6.09 -10.29
N ALA A 13 5.12 7.20 -10.34
CA ALA A 13 5.79 7.64 -11.56
C ALA A 13 6.94 6.72 -11.98
N VAL A 14 7.50 5.93 -11.05
CA VAL A 14 8.62 5.02 -11.34
C VAL A 14 8.13 3.84 -12.17
N THR A 15 6.98 3.26 -11.80
CA THR A 15 6.38 2.16 -12.57
C THR A 15 5.41 2.63 -13.66
N GLY A 16 5.06 3.92 -13.68
CA GLY A 16 4.03 4.44 -14.58
C GLY A 16 2.62 3.95 -14.21
N SER A 17 2.39 3.64 -12.94
CA SER A 17 1.10 3.11 -12.45
C SER A 17 0.30 4.17 -11.72
N ALA A 18 -1.03 4.08 -11.80
CA ALA A 18 -1.92 5.01 -11.11
C ALA A 18 -3.22 4.33 -10.66
N ALA A 19 -3.79 4.83 -9.56
CA ALA A 19 -5.13 4.54 -9.12
C ALA A 19 -5.89 5.84 -8.85
N THR A 20 -7.17 5.89 -9.22
CA THR A 20 -8.10 6.99 -8.94
C THR A 20 -9.26 6.43 -8.15
N LEU A 21 -9.48 6.97 -6.96
CA LEU A 21 -10.57 6.60 -6.07
C LEU A 21 -11.56 7.76 -6.05
N THR A 22 -12.78 7.49 -6.50
CA THR A 22 -13.89 8.44 -6.53
C THR A 22 -14.90 8.02 -5.46
N PRO A 23 -15.40 8.94 -4.61
CA PRO A 23 -16.44 8.60 -3.65
C PRO A 23 -17.68 8.07 -4.37
N ALA A 24 -18.31 7.04 -3.79
CA ALA A 24 -19.58 6.48 -4.23
C ALA A 24 -20.43 6.12 -3.00
N ASP A 25 -21.70 5.79 -3.21
CA ASP A 25 -22.62 5.47 -2.12
C ASP A 25 -22.09 4.30 -1.27
N GLY A 26 -21.60 4.62 -0.06
CA GLY A 26 -21.08 3.66 0.90
C GLY A 26 -19.64 3.21 0.68
N GLY A 27 -18.87 3.84 -0.22
CA GLY A 27 -17.49 3.43 -0.46
C GLY A 27 -16.76 4.23 -1.53
N TRP A 28 -15.86 3.54 -2.25
CA TRP A 28 -15.04 4.13 -3.30
C TRP A 28 -15.18 3.32 -4.59
N GLN A 29 -15.42 4.01 -5.70
CA GLN A 29 -15.18 3.45 -7.02
C GLN A 29 -13.72 3.63 -7.37
N VAL A 30 -13.02 2.53 -7.71
CA VAL A 30 -11.59 2.57 -8.01
C VAL A 30 -11.34 2.27 -9.47
N ARG A 31 -10.57 3.14 -10.12
CA ARG A 31 -10.01 2.91 -11.46
C ARG A 31 -8.51 2.87 -11.39
N GLU A 32 -7.91 1.84 -11.96
CA GLU A 32 -6.47 1.66 -11.99
C GLU A 32 -5.93 1.57 -13.42
N GLY A 33 -4.65 1.89 -13.59
CA GLY A 33 -3.94 1.75 -14.85
C GLY A 33 -2.44 1.62 -14.65
N GLY A 34 -1.78 1.05 -15.66
CA GLY A 34 -0.34 0.79 -15.65
C GLY A 34 0.01 -0.64 -15.20
N PRO A 35 1.32 -0.94 -15.12
CA PRO A 35 1.81 -2.30 -14.86
C PRO A 35 1.53 -2.82 -13.44
N VAL A 36 1.34 -1.92 -12.48
CA VAL A 36 1.05 -2.26 -11.08
C VAL A 36 -0.35 -1.83 -10.71
N ARG A 37 -1.16 -2.79 -10.25
CA ARG A 37 -2.46 -2.54 -9.62
C ARG A 37 -2.23 -2.03 -8.19
N LEU A 38 -2.04 -0.71 -8.06
CA LEU A 38 -1.65 -0.05 -6.82
C LEU A 38 -2.67 -0.23 -5.69
N TRP A 39 -3.95 -0.05 -5.98
CA TRP A 39 -5.03 -0.20 -5.01
C TRP A 39 -5.22 -1.65 -4.60
N GLU A 40 -5.28 -2.59 -5.55
CA GLU A 40 -5.33 -4.03 -5.24
C GLU A 40 -4.11 -4.48 -4.41
N ARG A 41 -2.96 -3.84 -4.58
CA ARG A 41 -1.78 -4.11 -3.74
C ARG A 41 -1.95 -3.58 -2.32
N ILE A 42 -2.56 -2.41 -2.14
CA ILE A 42 -2.88 -1.85 -0.81
C ILE A 42 -3.90 -2.75 -0.11
N GLU A 43 -5.00 -3.11 -0.78
CA GLU A 43 -6.03 -4.00 -0.23
C GLU A 43 -5.43 -5.33 0.23
N ARG A 44 -4.58 -5.96 -0.59
CA ARG A 44 -3.88 -7.19 -0.17
C ARG A 44 -3.02 -7.05 1.07
N VAL A 45 -2.42 -5.87 1.30
CA VAL A 45 -1.63 -5.62 2.52
C VAL A 45 -2.55 -5.46 3.72
N LEU A 46 -3.67 -4.73 3.56
CA LEU A 46 -4.67 -4.55 4.61
C LEU A 46 -5.36 -5.88 4.97
N ASP A 47 -5.74 -6.68 3.98
CA ASP A 47 -6.31 -8.00 4.19
C ASP A 47 -5.34 -8.91 4.96
N ALA A 48 -4.05 -8.86 4.63
CA ALA A 48 -3.03 -9.63 5.34
C ALA A 48 -2.83 -9.15 6.78
N TYR A 49 -2.93 -7.83 7.02
CA TYR A 49 -2.87 -7.23 8.35
C TYR A 49 -4.05 -7.69 9.22
N ASP A 50 -5.27 -7.61 8.69
CA ASP A 50 -6.48 -8.04 9.40
C ASP A 50 -6.48 -9.56 9.63
N THR A 51 -6.05 -10.34 8.63
CA THR A 51 -5.89 -11.80 8.75
C THR A 51 -4.84 -12.18 9.81
N ALA A 52 -3.80 -11.37 9.98
CA ALA A 52 -2.80 -11.53 11.03
C ALA A 52 -3.29 -11.06 12.42
N GLY A 53 -4.53 -10.58 12.53
CA GLY A 53 -5.13 -10.13 13.79
C GLY A 53 -4.74 -8.71 14.18
N ALA A 54 -4.49 -7.83 13.20
CA ALA A 54 -4.04 -6.46 13.41
C ALA A 54 -2.79 -6.39 14.32
N PRO A 55 -1.67 -7.03 13.91
CA PRO A 55 -0.49 -7.20 14.75
C PRO A 55 0.12 -5.87 15.20
N GLY A 56 0.53 -5.80 16.47
CA GLY A 56 1.25 -4.64 17.01
C GLY A 56 2.67 -4.51 16.46
N PRO A 57 3.28 -3.30 16.51
CA PRO A 57 4.62 -3.05 15.98
C PRO A 57 5.72 -3.97 16.51
N GLU A 58 5.58 -4.44 17.76
CA GLU A 58 6.51 -5.35 18.45
C GLU A 58 6.64 -6.73 17.78
N THR A 59 5.69 -7.11 16.94
CA THR A 59 5.69 -8.36 16.19
C THR A 59 6.49 -8.28 14.88
N PHE A 60 6.83 -7.06 14.44
CA PHE A 60 7.57 -6.83 13.21
C PHE A 60 9.07 -6.82 13.48
N THR A 61 9.83 -7.34 12.51
CA THR A 61 11.29 -7.24 12.50
C THR A 61 11.73 -6.26 11.42
N LEU A 62 12.53 -5.26 11.79
CA LEU A 62 13.20 -4.36 10.84
C LEU A 62 14.45 -5.03 10.27
N HIS A 63 14.52 -5.15 8.95
CA HIS A 63 15.71 -5.65 8.25
C HIS A 63 16.36 -4.51 7.45
N VAL A 64 17.62 -4.21 7.78
CA VAL A 64 18.42 -3.14 7.17
C VAL A 64 19.61 -3.75 6.42
N TYR A 65 19.84 -3.29 5.19
CA TYR A 65 20.95 -3.72 4.33
C TYR A 65 21.34 -2.57 3.40
N ASP A 66 22.45 -2.70 2.67
CA ASP A 66 23.00 -1.64 1.81
C ASP A 66 21.98 -1.11 0.76
N GLY A 67 21.04 -1.96 0.33
CA GLY A 67 19.98 -1.60 -0.61
C GLY A 67 18.77 -0.87 -0.01
N GLY A 68 18.65 -0.79 1.33
CA GLY A 68 17.55 -0.11 2.01
C GLY A 68 17.05 -0.88 3.24
N GLN A 69 15.78 -0.66 3.58
CA GLN A 69 15.17 -1.26 4.77
C GLN A 69 13.73 -1.71 4.51
N HIS A 70 13.30 -2.78 5.19
CA HIS A 70 11.93 -3.27 5.14
C HIS A 70 11.50 -3.90 6.47
N LEU A 71 10.21 -3.82 6.77
CA LEU A 71 9.57 -4.54 7.86
C LEU A 71 9.14 -5.94 7.41
N ARG A 72 9.26 -6.91 8.31
CA ARG A 72 8.82 -8.29 8.11
C ARG A 72 7.89 -8.72 9.23
N HIS A 73 6.83 -9.43 8.86
CA HIS A 73 5.98 -10.20 9.75
C HIS A 73 5.67 -11.56 9.09
N PRO A 74 5.60 -12.69 9.83
CA PRO A 74 5.46 -14.02 9.22
C PRO A 74 4.23 -14.20 8.32
N GLN A 75 3.16 -13.44 8.59
CA GLN A 75 1.88 -13.53 7.86
C GLN A 75 1.62 -12.35 6.93
N MET A 76 2.55 -11.40 6.79
CA MET A 76 2.37 -10.22 5.95
C MET A 76 3.42 -10.14 4.83
N PRO A 77 3.09 -9.50 3.69
CA PRO A 77 4.10 -9.14 2.71
C PRO A 77 5.18 -8.23 3.33
N GLY A 78 6.40 -8.32 2.80
CA GLY A 78 7.47 -7.40 3.21
C GLY A 78 7.12 -5.97 2.86
N LEU A 79 7.24 -5.07 3.83
CA LEU A 79 6.88 -3.65 3.68
C LEU A 79 8.16 -2.81 3.55
N PRO A 80 8.52 -2.34 2.34
CA PRO A 80 9.70 -1.49 2.18
C PRO A 80 9.47 -0.15 2.89
N LEU A 81 10.49 0.33 3.58
CA LEU A 81 10.49 1.64 4.20
C LEU A 81 11.31 2.63 3.36
N PRO A 82 10.96 3.93 3.35
CA PRO A 82 11.80 4.95 2.76
C PRO A 82 13.21 4.90 3.34
N ARG A 83 14.20 5.25 2.53
CA ARG A 83 15.54 5.53 3.08
C ARG A 83 15.45 6.80 3.92
N PRO A 84 16.12 6.86 5.09
CA PRO A 84 16.22 8.09 5.87
C PRO A 84 16.92 9.20 5.10
#